data_AF-A0A7I8VM90-F1
#
_entry.id   AF-A0A7I8VM90-F1
#
_cell.length_a   1.000
_cell.length_b   1.000
_cell.length_c   1.000
_cell.angle_alpha   90.00
_cell.angle_beta   90.00
_cell.angle_gamma   90.00
#
_symmetry.space_group_name_H-M   'P 1'
#
loop_
_entity.id
_entity.type
_entity.pdbx_description
1 polymer ?
#
loop_
_entity_poly.entity_id
_entity_poly.type
_entity_poly.pdbx_seq_one_letter_code
_entity_poly.pdbx_strand_id
1 'polypeptide(L)'
;MDLYLMQKIISHPYESDSEVLVRRVDENNIRHTLQDMDKKGKRHFIAHLSKDMTFKLLQEALKVGMIDPDHHFVLANLDLYTIDLENFRYNYVNLTGFSLIDYDASYLEEVRRDVKKYEDKNNINIMKEGTIETQTALVYDAFQVLAKALSNADIGTIMNLSSLSCDKNDAWEYGGSLYNYLNSANVRDHY
;
A
#
# COMPACT_ATOMS: atom_id res chain seq x y z
N MET A 1 9.92 -4.05 4.32
CA MET A 1 8.94 -4.80 3.49
C MET A 1 9.52 -4.97 2.09
N ASP A 2 9.86 -6.17 1.67
CA ASP A 2 11.12 -6.85 2.03
C ASP A 2 11.62 -7.60 0.79
N LEU A 3 12.94 -7.75 0.65
CA LEU A 3 13.63 -8.55 -0.40
C LEU A 3 13.00 -9.94 -0.63
N TYR A 4 12.29 -10.47 0.37
CA TYR A 4 11.54 -11.72 0.32
C TYR A 4 10.43 -11.76 -0.74
N LEU A 5 9.69 -10.66 -0.94
CA LEU A 5 8.61 -10.62 -1.94
C LEU A 5 9.19 -10.67 -3.37
N MET A 6 10.29 -9.94 -3.59
CA MET A 6 11.05 -9.95 -4.85
C MET A 6 11.63 -11.35 -5.13
N GLN A 7 12.20 -12.01 -4.11
CA GLN A 7 12.69 -13.39 -4.26
C GLN A 7 11.57 -14.36 -4.66
N LYS A 8 10.37 -14.24 -4.08
CA LYS A 8 9.23 -15.09 -4.46
C LYS A 8 8.80 -14.91 -5.90
N ILE A 9 8.78 -13.68 -6.41
CA ILE A 9 8.45 -13.38 -7.82
C ILE A 9 9.49 -13.99 -8.76
N ILE A 10 10.78 -13.85 -8.43
CA ILE A 10 11.88 -14.42 -9.24
C ILE A 10 11.89 -15.95 -9.20
N SER A 11 11.47 -16.56 -8.08
CA SER A 11 11.47 -18.01 -7.90
C SER A 11 10.28 -18.73 -8.55
N HIS A 12 9.30 -18.00 -9.08
CA HIS A 12 8.18 -18.62 -9.78
C HIS A 12 8.66 -19.18 -11.13
N PRO A 13 8.41 -20.46 -11.45
CA PRO A 13 8.80 -21.04 -12.72
C PRO A 13 7.91 -20.44 -13.81
N TYR A 14 8.39 -19.38 -14.44
CA TYR A 14 7.80 -18.90 -15.68
C TYR A 14 8.13 -19.89 -16.79
N GLU A 15 7.11 -20.36 -17.51
CA GLU A 15 7.25 -21.27 -18.67
C GLU A 15 7.86 -20.55 -19.90
N SER A 16 8.18 -19.26 -19.80
CA SER A 16 8.78 -18.47 -20.87
C SER A 16 10.27 -18.22 -20.60
N ASP A 17 11.07 -18.22 -21.68
CA ASP A 17 12.51 -17.90 -21.73
C ASP A 17 12.78 -16.39 -21.46
N SER A 18 12.03 -15.79 -20.54
CA SER A 18 12.00 -14.36 -20.29
C SER A 18 13.12 -13.96 -19.33
N GLU A 19 14.10 -13.24 -19.86
CA GLU A 19 15.20 -12.68 -19.05
C GLU A 19 14.70 -11.55 -18.14
N VAL A 20 14.64 -11.85 -16.83
CA VAL A 20 14.31 -10.89 -15.76
C VAL A 20 15.59 -10.23 -15.24
N LEU A 21 15.64 -8.89 -15.28
CA LEU A 21 16.72 -8.10 -14.70
C LEU A 21 16.24 -7.36 -13.46
N VAL A 22 16.90 -7.59 -12.33
CA VAL A 22 16.62 -6.86 -11.09
C VAL A 22 17.68 -5.80 -10.85
N ARG A 23 17.23 -4.59 -10.51
CA ARG A 23 18.09 -3.46 -10.17
C ARG A 23 17.58 -2.79 -8.91
N ARG A 24 18.50 -2.52 -7.99
CA ARG A 24 18.24 -1.64 -6.86
C ARG A 24 18.47 -0.21 -7.31
N VAL A 25 17.49 0.66 -7.08
CA VAL A 25 17.59 2.08 -7.42
C VAL A 25 17.58 2.94 -6.17
N ASP A 26 18.25 4.09 -6.29
CA ASP A 26 18.27 5.19 -5.34
C ASP A 26 18.16 6.52 -6.10
N GLU A 27 18.06 7.62 -5.37
CA GLU A 27 17.87 8.95 -5.94
C GLU A 27 18.92 9.39 -6.96
N ASN A 28 20.14 8.86 -6.88
CA ASN A 28 21.27 9.26 -7.71
C ASN A 28 21.44 8.37 -8.93
N ASN A 29 20.95 7.12 -8.87
CA ASN A 29 21.20 6.11 -9.90
C ASN A 29 20.00 5.80 -10.80
N ILE A 30 18.82 6.34 -10.52
CA ILE A 30 17.58 6.09 -11.28
C ILE A 30 17.82 6.31 -12.78
N ARG A 31 18.34 7.48 -13.17
CA ARG A 31 18.55 7.84 -14.57
C ARG A 31 19.45 6.86 -15.29
N HIS A 32 20.60 6.58 -14.68
CA HIS A 32 21.59 5.65 -15.26
C HIS A 32 21.00 4.24 -15.40
N THR A 33 20.24 3.79 -14.41
CA THR A 33 19.57 2.48 -14.44
C THR A 33 18.56 2.41 -15.58
N LEU A 34 17.72 3.43 -15.75
CA LEU A 34 16.75 3.52 -16.85
C LEU A 34 17.46 3.46 -18.21
N GLN A 35 18.52 4.24 -18.41
CA GLN A 35 19.31 4.22 -19.64
C GLN A 35 20.00 2.88 -19.91
N ASP A 36 20.52 2.20 -18.89
CA ASP A 36 21.11 0.87 -19.04
C ASP A 36 20.05 -0.16 -19.45
N MET A 37 18.85 -0.09 -18.88
CA MET A 37 17.74 -1.00 -19.23
C MET A 37 17.21 -0.74 -20.64
N ASP A 38 17.07 0.53 -21.04
CA ASP A 38 16.66 0.91 -22.39
C ASP A 38 17.68 0.44 -23.45
N LYS A 39 18.98 0.63 -23.20
CA LYS A 39 20.06 0.11 -24.07
C LYS A 39 20.03 -1.41 -24.21
N LYS A 40 19.53 -2.12 -23.20
CA LYS A 40 19.34 -3.58 -23.20
C LYS A 40 18.01 -4.00 -23.83
N GLY A 41 17.25 -3.07 -24.39
CA GLY A 41 15.98 -3.33 -25.06
C GLY A 41 14.84 -3.71 -24.11
N LYS A 42 14.95 -3.39 -22.81
CA LYS A 42 13.89 -3.67 -21.84
C LYS A 42 12.81 -2.59 -21.95
N ARG A 43 11.56 -3.02 -22.17
CA ARG A 43 10.38 -2.15 -22.37
C ARG A 43 9.34 -2.24 -21.25
N HIS A 44 9.36 -3.34 -20.48
CA HIS A 44 8.43 -3.58 -19.38
C HIS A 44 9.15 -3.48 -18.03
N PHE A 45 8.61 -2.67 -17.13
CA PHE A 45 9.24 -2.33 -15.86
C PHE A 45 8.27 -2.60 -14.72
N ILE A 46 8.76 -3.22 -13.66
CA ILE A 46 8.03 -3.32 -12.37
C ILE A 46 8.81 -2.49 -11.36
N ALA A 47 8.18 -1.43 -10.84
CA ALA A 47 8.78 -0.53 -9.88
C ALA A 47 8.11 -0.70 -8.51
N HIS A 48 8.87 -1.21 -7.55
CA HIS A 48 8.47 -1.24 -6.15
C HIS A 48 9.28 -0.20 -5.36
N LEU A 49 8.75 1.02 -5.30
CA LEU A 49 9.41 2.19 -4.72
C LEU A 49 8.43 2.94 -3.79
N SER A 50 8.96 3.80 -2.92
CA SER A 50 8.13 4.74 -2.17
C SER A 50 7.41 5.71 -3.12
N LYS A 51 6.42 6.46 -2.60
CA LYS A 51 5.65 7.45 -3.38
C LYS A 51 6.59 8.45 -4.07
N ASP A 52 7.47 9.07 -3.28
CA ASP A 52 8.40 10.10 -3.76
C ASP A 52 9.40 9.53 -4.79
N MET A 53 9.91 8.33 -4.54
CA MET A 53 10.82 7.65 -5.46
C MET A 53 10.13 7.21 -6.75
N THR A 54 8.85 6.84 -6.68
CA THR A 54 8.04 6.51 -7.86
C THR A 54 7.83 7.74 -8.73
N PHE A 55 7.48 8.88 -8.13
CA PHE A 55 7.35 10.14 -8.86
C PHE A 55 8.69 10.54 -9.51
N LYS A 56 9.80 10.45 -8.76
CA LYS A 56 11.14 10.73 -9.29
C LYS A 56 11.54 9.78 -10.41
N LEU A 57 11.20 8.49 -10.31
CA LEU A 57 11.39 7.50 -11.38
C LEU A 57 10.70 7.97 -12.67
N LEU A 58 9.43 8.36 -12.60
CA LEU A 58 8.68 8.83 -13.76
C LEU A 58 9.25 10.14 -14.34
N GLN A 59 9.69 11.06 -13.48
CA GLN A 59 10.37 12.29 -13.93
C GLN A 59 11.67 12.00 -14.67
N GLU A 60 12.48 11.07 -14.17
CA GLU A 60 13.73 10.70 -14.83
C GLU A 60 13.47 9.89 -16.11
N ALA A 61 12.47 9.00 -16.11
CA ALA A 61 12.00 8.28 -17.30
C ALA A 61 11.55 9.25 -18.40
N LEU A 62 10.84 10.33 -18.03
CA LEU A 62 10.44 11.38 -18.98
C LEU A 62 11.66 12.06 -19.60
N LYS A 63 12.67 12.39 -18.79
CA LYS A 63 13.90 13.06 -19.26
C LYS A 63 14.75 12.18 -20.19
N VAL A 64 14.69 10.87 -20.04
CA VAL A 64 15.43 9.92 -20.90
C VAL A 64 14.59 9.40 -22.06
N GLY A 65 13.36 9.89 -22.23
CA GLY A 65 12.49 9.51 -23.34
C GLY A 65 11.97 8.07 -23.22
N MET A 66 11.60 7.65 -22.01
CA MET A 66 10.96 6.35 -21.73
C MET A 66 9.51 6.50 -21.27
N ILE A 67 8.97 7.71 -21.31
CA ILE A 67 7.54 7.97 -21.09
C ILE A 67 6.94 8.14 -22.49
N ASP A 68 6.68 7.02 -23.14
CA ASP A 68 6.19 6.90 -24.51
C ASP A 68 5.37 5.59 -24.67
N PRO A 69 4.68 5.37 -25.82
CA PRO A 69 3.86 4.18 -26.05
C PRO A 69 4.60 2.84 -26.02
N ASP A 70 5.91 2.83 -26.28
CA ASP A 70 6.72 1.61 -26.37
C ASP A 70 7.11 1.08 -24.99
N HIS A 71 6.92 1.88 -23.93
CA HIS A 71 7.26 1.53 -22.56
C HIS A 71 6.03 1.28 -21.68
N HIS A 72 6.15 0.31 -20.79
CA HIS A 72 5.12 -0.04 -19.82
C HIS A 72 5.69 -0.14 -18.42
N PHE A 73 5.16 0.67 -17.50
CA PHE A 73 5.51 0.64 -16.09
C PHE A 73 4.36 0.09 -15.25
N VAL A 74 4.65 -0.93 -14.46
CA VAL A 74 3.81 -1.43 -13.37
C VAL A 74 4.37 -0.90 -12.06
N LEU A 75 3.61 -0.02 -11.41
CA LEU A 75 3.99 0.67 -10.19
C LEU A 75 3.34 -0.04 -9.01
N ALA A 76 4.15 -0.75 -8.22
CA ALA A 76 3.70 -1.56 -7.08
C ALA A 76 3.54 -0.74 -5.79
N ASN A 77 3.35 0.58 -5.91
CA ASN A 77 3.04 1.46 -4.79
C ASN A 77 1.52 1.64 -4.69
N LEU A 78 0.95 1.34 -3.53
CA LEU A 78 -0.50 1.37 -3.30
C LEU A 78 -1.06 2.80 -3.15
N ASP A 79 -0.19 3.78 -2.92
CA ASP A 79 -0.53 5.19 -2.79
C ASP A 79 -0.32 5.97 -4.10
N LEU A 80 -0.19 5.27 -5.24
CA LEU A 80 -0.01 5.89 -6.55
C LEU A 80 -1.11 6.91 -6.88
N TYR A 81 -2.35 6.64 -6.46
CA TYR A 81 -3.49 7.53 -6.69
C TYR A 81 -3.33 8.92 -6.05
N THR A 82 -2.43 9.04 -5.07
CA THR A 82 -2.12 10.32 -4.40
C THR A 82 -1.00 11.10 -5.08
N ILE A 83 -0.46 10.60 -6.19
CA ILE A 83 0.57 11.27 -6.99
C ILE A 83 -0.10 12.00 -8.15
N ASP A 84 0.24 13.27 -8.35
CA ASP A 84 -0.15 14.00 -9.56
C ASP A 84 0.62 13.48 -10.77
N LEU A 85 -0.10 12.81 -11.67
CA LEU A 85 0.45 12.21 -12.89
C LEU A 85 0.17 13.05 -14.15
N GLU A 86 -0.37 14.27 -14.02
CA GLU A 86 -0.79 15.10 -15.16
C GLU A 86 0.36 15.32 -16.16
N ASN A 87 1.59 15.52 -15.66
CA ASN A 87 2.79 15.71 -16.48
C ASN A 87 3.20 14.51 -17.34
N PHE A 88 2.69 13.30 -17.05
CA PHE A 88 3.04 12.07 -17.78
C PHE A 88 1.95 11.61 -18.75
N ARG A 89 0.74 12.16 -18.62
CA ARG A 89 -0.46 11.72 -19.34
C ARG A 89 -0.39 11.92 -20.86
N TYR A 90 0.31 12.95 -21.31
CA TYR A 90 0.28 13.41 -22.69
C TYR A 90 1.11 12.56 -23.67
N ASN A 91 1.99 11.69 -23.16
CA ASN A 91 2.89 10.90 -24.00
C ASN A 91 2.40 9.47 -24.28
N TYR A 92 1.14 9.16 -23.97
CA TYR A 92 0.52 7.86 -24.26
C TYR A 92 1.28 6.65 -23.66
N VAL A 93 2.02 6.87 -22.57
CA VAL A 93 2.72 5.80 -21.85
C VAL A 93 1.74 4.86 -21.19
N ASN A 94 2.08 3.57 -21.13
CA ASN A 94 1.33 2.60 -20.36
C ASN A 94 1.80 2.64 -18.90
N LEU A 95 0.96 3.16 -18.01
CA LEU A 95 1.18 3.15 -16.56
C LEU A 95 0.09 2.32 -15.90
N THR A 96 0.49 1.28 -15.16
CA THR A 96 -0.40 0.44 -14.38
C THR A 96 -0.06 0.59 -12.90
N GLY A 97 -1.06 0.80 -12.07
CA GLY A 97 -0.92 0.84 -10.62
C GLY A 97 -2.01 0.07 -9.92
N PHE A 98 -1.91 0.03 -8.60
CA PHE A 98 -2.86 -0.65 -7.73
C PHE A 98 -3.31 0.31 -6.64
N SER A 99 -4.60 0.25 -6.27
CA SER A 99 -5.16 0.95 -5.11
C SER A 99 -5.96 -0.04 -4.29
N LEU A 100 -5.85 0.04 -2.96
CA LEU A 100 -6.74 -0.67 -2.05
C LEU A 100 -7.97 0.16 -1.67
N ILE A 101 -7.90 1.47 -1.87
CA ILE A 101 -8.98 2.40 -1.55
C ILE A 101 -9.75 2.69 -2.82
N ASP A 102 -11.04 2.41 -2.80
CA ASP A 102 -11.97 2.88 -3.82
C ASP A 102 -12.42 4.30 -3.47
N TYR A 103 -11.88 5.28 -4.20
CA TYR A 103 -12.15 6.69 -3.96
C TYR A 103 -13.52 7.16 -4.45
N ASP A 104 -14.21 6.34 -5.25
CA ASP A 104 -15.55 6.61 -5.76
C ASP A 104 -16.63 5.99 -4.85
N ALA A 105 -16.23 5.22 -3.83
CA ALA A 105 -17.14 4.61 -2.89
C ALA A 105 -17.82 5.65 -1.98
N SER A 106 -19.14 5.58 -1.88
CA SER A 106 -19.96 6.54 -1.11
C SER A 106 -19.60 6.61 0.37
N TYR A 107 -19.20 5.49 0.97
CA TYR A 107 -18.83 5.43 2.39
C TYR A 107 -17.57 6.23 2.71
N LEU A 108 -16.68 6.43 1.73
CA LEU A 108 -15.42 7.13 1.95
C LEU A 108 -15.67 8.60 2.33
N GLU A 109 -16.78 9.19 1.87
CA GLU A 109 -17.18 10.55 2.26
C GLU A 109 -17.52 10.66 3.74
N GLU A 110 -18.09 9.61 4.34
CA GLU A 110 -18.32 9.56 5.78
C GLU A 110 -17.01 9.45 6.55
N VAL A 111 -16.13 8.54 6.12
CA VAL A 111 -14.79 8.36 6.72
C VAL A 111 -13.99 9.66 6.64
N ARG A 112 -13.93 10.31 5.48
CA ARG A 112 -13.27 11.62 5.29
C ARG A 112 -13.81 12.67 6.25
N ARG A 113 -15.13 12.73 6.41
CA ARG A 113 -15.78 13.69 7.32
C ARG A 113 -15.38 13.45 8.77
N ASP A 114 -15.30 12.20 9.19
CA ASP A 114 -14.96 11.87 10.58
C ASP A 114 -13.47 12.04 10.88
N VAL A 115 -12.60 11.67 9.93
CA VAL A 115 -11.16 11.99 10.01
C VAL A 115 -10.98 13.51 10.08
N LYS A 116 -11.68 14.28 9.25
CA LYS A 116 -11.57 15.75 9.23
C LYS A 116 -12.00 16.38 10.56
N LYS A 117 -13.12 15.95 11.14
CA LYS A 117 -13.56 16.40 12.46
C LYS A 117 -12.50 16.11 13.54
N TYR A 118 -11.86 14.94 13.46
CA TYR A 118 -10.80 14.57 14.39
C TYR A 118 -9.54 15.44 14.23
N GLU A 119 -9.13 15.71 13.00
CA GLU A 119 -8.04 16.64 12.68
C GLU A 119 -8.27 18.03 13.28
N ASP A 120 -9.45 18.61 13.01
CA ASP A 120 -9.78 19.96 13.43
C ASP A 120 -9.86 20.07 14.95
N LYS A 121 -10.37 19.02 15.63
CA LYS A 121 -10.44 18.96 17.09
C LYS A 121 -9.05 18.86 17.75
N ASN A 122 -8.12 18.13 17.13
CA ASN A 122 -6.81 17.85 17.72
C ASN A 122 -5.68 18.71 17.14
N ASN A 123 -5.98 19.58 16.17
CA ASN A 123 -5.03 20.42 15.45
C ASN A 123 -3.88 19.59 14.82
N ILE A 124 -4.24 18.49 14.16
CA ILE A 124 -3.31 17.61 13.44
C ILE A 124 -3.71 17.51 11.97
N ASN A 125 -2.81 17.00 11.12
CA ASN A 125 -3.07 16.77 9.71
C ASN A 125 -2.73 15.32 9.35
N ILE A 126 -3.78 14.54 9.06
CA ILE A 126 -3.74 13.13 8.67
C ILE A 126 -3.96 13.00 7.15
N MET A 127 -4.92 13.72 6.59
CA MET A 127 -5.28 13.70 5.18
C MET A 127 -4.47 14.75 4.40
N LYS A 128 -3.69 14.29 3.43
CA LYS A 128 -3.00 15.18 2.51
C LYS A 128 -3.88 15.43 1.29
N GLU A 129 -4.21 16.69 1.03
CA GLU A 129 -4.98 17.10 -0.16
C GLU A 129 -6.33 16.37 -0.32
N GLY A 130 -6.97 16.01 0.80
CA GLY A 130 -8.25 15.28 0.79
C GLY A 130 -8.14 13.78 0.46
N THR A 131 -6.91 13.26 0.37
CA THR A 131 -6.62 11.84 0.19
C THR A 131 -6.19 11.19 1.50
N ILE A 132 -6.51 9.90 1.65
CA ILE A 132 -6.14 9.09 2.81
C ILE A 132 -5.07 8.11 2.33
N GLU A 133 -3.88 8.15 2.92
CA GLU A 133 -2.84 7.16 2.61
C GLU A 133 -3.31 5.74 3.00
N THR A 134 -2.90 4.74 2.23
CA THR A 134 -3.29 3.33 2.41
C THR A 134 -2.98 2.85 3.83
N GLN A 135 -1.86 3.26 4.41
CA GLN A 135 -1.51 2.90 5.78
C GLN A 135 -2.54 3.44 6.80
N THR A 136 -2.98 4.68 6.62
CA THR A 136 -4.00 5.29 7.47
C THR A 136 -5.35 4.58 7.33
N ALA A 137 -5.76 4.25 6.10
CA ALA A 137 -6.98 3.49 5.86
C ALA A 137 -6.94 2.10 6.52
N LEU A 138 -5.81 1.39 6.42
CA LEU A 138 -5.64 0.09 7.07
C LEU A 138 -5.69 0.17 8.60
N VAL A 139 -5.18 1.25 9.21
CA VAL A 139 -5.31 1.47 10.66
C VAL A 139 -6.76 1.72 11.07
N TYR A 140 -7.49 2.50 10.27
CA TYR A 140 -8.93 2.72 10.49
C TYR A 140 -9.69 1.39 10.43
N ASP A 141 -9.48 0.60 9.38
CA ASP A 141 -10.13 -0.71 9.22
C ASP A 141 -9.76 -1.69 10.34
N ALA A 142 -8.49 -1.72 10.75
CA ALA A 142 -8.04 -2.56 11.86
C ALA A 142 -8.77 -2.21 13.17
N PHE A 143 -9.02 -0.93 13.43
CA PHE A 143 -9.79 -0.50 14.59
C PHE A 143 -11.25 -0.94 14.51
N GLN A 144 -11.87 -0.82 13.33
CA GLN A 144 -13.26 -1.26 13.12
C GLN A 144 -13.41 -2.78 13.29
N VAL A 145 -12.46 -3.57 12.76
CA VAL A 145 -12.41 -5.02 12.95
C VAL A 145 -12.26 -5.36 14.44
N LEU A 146 -11.35 -4.67 15.14
CA LEU A 146 -11.14 -4.89 16.57
C LEU A 146 -12.39 -4.54 17.40
N ALA A 147 -13.01 -3.39 17.14
CA ALA A 147 -14.23 -2.96 17.83
C ALA A 147 -15.38 -3.95 17.62
N LYS A 148 -15.56 -4.43 16.37
CA LYS A 148 -16.55 -5.45 16.04
C LYS A 148 -16.27 -6.78 16.73
N ALA A 149 -15.02 -7.23 16.73
CA ALA A 149 -14.61 -8.46 17.39
C ALA A 149 -14.87 -8.41 18.91
N LEU A 150 -14.52 -7.29 19.56
CA LEU A 150 -14.77 -7.07 20.98
C LEU A 150 -16.28 -7.04 21.29
N SER A 151 -17.07 -6.32 20.49
CA SER A 151 -18.52 -6.29 20.64
C SER A 151 -19.17 -7.67 20.51
N ASN A 152 -18.67 -8.53 19.60
CA ASN A 152 -19.14 -9.91 19.47
C ASN A 152 -18.69 -10.79 20.66
N ALA A 153 -17.51 -10.53 21.21
CA ALA A 153 -16.97 -11.25 22.36
C ALA A 153 -17.72 -10.92 23.66
N ASP A 154 -18.12 -9.66 23.84
CA ASP A 154 -18.87 -9.19 25.01
C ASP A 154 -20.24 -9.88 25.16
N ILE A 155 -20.78 -10.45 24.08
CA ILE A 155 -22.03 -11.23 24.11
C ILE A 155 -21.81 -12.62 24.75
N GLY A 156 -20.60 -13.18 24.66
CA GLY A 156 -20.32 -14.57 25.02
C GLY A 156 -19.33 -14.78 26.17
N THR A 157 -18.47 -13.82 26.49
CA THR A 157 -17.40 -13.99 27.49
C THR A 157 -16.96 -12.65 28.07
N ILE A 158 -16.90 -12.54 29.41
CA ILE A 158 -16.26 -11.39 30.07
C ILE A 158 -14.74 -11.60 29.99
N MET A 159 -14.06 -10.85 29.13
CA MET A 159 -12.60 -10.91 28.99
C MET A 159 -11.94 -9.94 29.96
N ASN A 160 -11.21 -10.46 30.93
CA ASN A 160 -10.44 -9.63 31.86
C ASN A 160 -9.04 -9.36 31.34
N LEU A 161 -8.62 -8.10 31.38
CA LEU A 161 -7.25 -7.72 31.06
C LEU A 161 -6.30 -8.17 32.18
N SER A 162 -5.18 -8.79 31.79
CA SER A 162 -4.11 -9.16 32.71
C SER A 162 -2.83 -8.41 32.36
N SER A 163 -2.09 -7.94 33.37
CA SER A 163 -0.74 -7.44 33.15
C SER A 163 0.18 -8.59 32.74
N LEU A 164 0.86 -8.43 31.61
CA LEU A 164 1.87 -9.37 31.12
C LEU A 164 3.26 -8.76 31.26
N SER A 165 4.27 -9.61 31.43
CA SER A 165 5.68 -9.22 31.47
C SER A 165 6.45 -10.01 30.43
N CYS A 166 7.38 -9.34 29.73
CA CYS A 166 8.27 -9.99 28.76
C CYS A 166 9.28 -10.95 29.41
N ASP A 167 9.50 -10.85 30.72
CA ASP A 167 10.40 -11.73 31.47
C ASP A 167 9.76 -13.08 31.81
N LYS A 168 8.44 -13.20 31.58
CA LYS A 168 7.65 -14.40 31.85
C LYS A 168 7.08 -14.94 30.55
N ASN A 169 6.97 -16.26 30.46
CA ASN A 169 6.32 -16.95 29.34
C ASN A 169 4.79 -17.07 29.54
N ASP A 170 4.18 -16.08 30.19
CA ASP A 170 2.74 -16.08 30.46
C ASP A 170 2.00 -15.49 29.25
N ALA A 171 1.02 -16.23 28.72
CA ALA A 171 0.12 -15.75 27.68
C ALA A 171 -1.18 -15.20 28.31
N TRP A 172 -1.84 -14.28 27.61
CA TRP A 172 -3.16 -13.84 28.02
C TRP A 172 -4.19 -14.96 27.83
N GLU A 173 -4.87 -15.34 28.91
CA GLU A 173 -5.85 -16.44 28.95
C GLU A 173 -6.92 -16.32 27.84
N TYR A 174 -7.41 -15.11 27.58
CA TYR A 174 -8.47 -14.86 26.59
C TYR A 174 -7.94 -14.58 25.17
N GLY A 175 -6.61 -14.61 24.95
CA GLY A 175 -6.01 -14.26 23.67
C GLY A 175 -6.46 -15.17 22.51
N GLY A 176 -6.61 -16.48 22.77
CA GLY A 176 -7.11 -17.44 21.77
C GLY A 176 -8.58 -17.18 21.40
N SER A 177 -9.42 -16.84 22.36
CA SER A 177 -10.81 -16.48 22.12
C SER A 177 -10.92 -15.21 21.30
N LEU A 178 -10.19 -14.14 21.68
CA LEU A 178 -10.17 -12.89 20.91
C LEU A 178 -9.70 -13.11 19.48
N TYR A 179 -8.68 -13.94 19.27
CA TYR A 179 -8.19 -14.30 17.93
C TYR A 179 -9.29 -14.93 17.06
N ASN A 180 -10.10 -15.82 17.63
CA ASN A 180 -11.23 -16.41 16.92
C ASN A 180 -12.30 -15.36 16.57
N TYR A 181 -12.61 -14.44 17.49
CA TYR A 181 -13.53 -13.34 17.21
C TYR A 181 -13.02 -12.42 16.11
N LEU A 182 -11.73 -12.06 16.13
CA LEU A 182 -11.08 -11.27 15.07
C LEU A 182 -11.20 -11.95 13.69
N ASN A 183 -10.93 -13.25 13.60
CA ASN A 183 -11.04 -13.99 12.33
C ASN A 183 -12.47 -14.13 11.81
N SER A 184 -13.46 -14.08 12.70
CA SER A 184 -14.88 -14.14 12.35
C SER A 184 -15.53 -12.77 12.14
N ALA A 185 -14.83 -11.68 12.48
CA ALA A 185 -15.36 -10.34 12.42
C ALA A 185 -15.59 -9.93 10.97
N ASN A 186 -16.83 -9.60 10.64
CA ASN A 186 -17.19 -9.02 9.36
C ASN A 186 -17.71 -7.60 9.59
N VAL A 187 -17.03 -6.62 8.98
CA VAL A 187 -17.32 -5.19 9.11
C VAL A 187 -18.16 -4.69 7.93
N ARG A 188 -18.43 -5.54 6.93
CA ARG A 188 -19.21 -5.17 5.73
C ARG A 188 -20.65 -4.75 6.02
N ASP A 189 -21.22 -5.10 7.17
CA ASP A 189 -22.60 -4.77 7.53
C ASP A 189 -22.83 -3.27 7.82
N HIS A 190 -21.78 -2.44 7.79
CA HIS A 190 -21.85 -0.99 7.94
C HIS A 190 -21.70 -0.22 6.62
N TYR A 191 -21.61 -0.91 5.48
CA TYR A 191 -21.48 -0.32 4.15
C TYR A 191 -22.66 -0.65 3.23
#